data_AF-A0A9D6KYP8-F1
#
_entry.id   AF-A0A9D6KYP8-F1
#
_cell.length_a   1.000
_cell.length_b   1.000
_cell.length_c   1.000
_cell.angle_alpha   90.00
_cell.angle_beta   90.00
_cell.angle_gamma   90.00
#
_symmetry.space_group_name_H-M   'P 1'
#
loop_
_entity.id
_entity.type
_entity.pdbx_description
1 polymer ?
#
loop_
_entity_poly.entity_id
_entity_poly.type
_entity_poly.pdbx_seq_one_letter_code
_entity_poly.pdbx_strand_id
1 'polypeptide(L)'
;MLQFNPPHPGEILKADYLDPLELTITDVAGGLGIARKNLSAIINGRAGVSSEMALRLSEAFNTTPELWLNLQANYDLWKARRAPIKRKIKRFFKAKKLEI
;
A
#
# COMPACT_ATOMS: atom_id res chain seq x y z
N MET A 1 -22.28 7.01 -2.30
CA MET A 1 -21.23 6.29 -1.56
C MET A 1 -19.95 7.09 -1.69
N LEU A 2 -19.32 7.47 -0.58
CA LEU A 2 -18.08 8.24 -0.58
C LEU A 2 -17.05 7.50 -1.45
N GLN A 3 -16.64 8.15 -2.53
CA GLN A 3 -15.61 7.66 -3.44
C GLN A 3 -14.27 7.86 -2.73
N PHE A 4 -14.01 7.04 -1.70
CA PHE A 4 -12.77 7.08 -0.94
C PHE A 4 -11.66 6.65 -1.91
N ASN A 5 -10.79 7.59 -2.25
CA ASN A 5 -9.55 7.34 -2.97
C ASN A 5 -8.52 6.92 -1.92
N PRO A 6 -8.26 5.62 -1.68
CA PRO A 6 -7.25 5.20 -0.73
C PRO A 6 -5.89 5.75 -1.20
N PRO A 7 -5.14 6.44 -0.32
CA PRO A 7 -3.81 6.94 -0.66
C PRO A 7 -2.86 5.77 -0.94
N HIS A 8 -1.87 6.01 -1.80
CA HIS A 8 -0.80 5.04 -2.00
C HIS A 8 0.00 4.89 -0.68
N PRO A 9 0.49 3.70 -0.31
CA PRO A 9 1.28 3.53 0.92
C PRO A 9 2.49 4.48 1.02
N GLY A 10 3.11 4.79 -0.12
CA GLY A 10 4.22 5.75 -0.20
C GLY A 10 3.83 7.20 0.11
N GLU A 11 2.58 7.60 -0.13
CA GLU A 11 2.07 8.92 0.27
C GLU A 11 1.90 8.98 1.78
N ILE A 12 1.37 7.91 2.39
CA ILE A 12 1.27 7.75 3.85
C ILE A 12 2.66 7.75 4.49
N LEU A 13 3.60 6.96 3.94
CA LEU A 13 4.98 6.92 4.43
C LEU A 13 5.60 8.31 4.45
N LYS A 14 5.36 9.10 3.39
CA LYS A 14 5.88 10.45 3.32
C LYS A 14 5.25 11.39 4.36
N ALA A 15 3.92 11.49 4.34
CA ALA A 15 3.19 12.48 5.12
C ALA A 15 3.20 12.19 6.63
N ASP A 16 3.15 10.91 7.02
CA ASP A 16 2.96 10.52 8.41
C ASP A 16 4.27 10.15 9.11
N TYR A 17 5.35 9.87 8.35
CA TYR A 17 6.63 9.43 8.91
C TYR A 17 7.81 10.29 8.46
N LEU A 18 8.07 10.45 7.15
CA LEU A 18 9.25 11.19 6.71
C LEU A 18 9.15 12.68 7.03
N ASP A 19 8.05 13.33 6.64
CA ASP A 19 7.90 14.77 6.80
C ASP A 19 7.86 15.19 8.30
N PRO A 20 7.13 14.52 9.21
CA PRO A 20 7.10 14.89 10.63
C PRO A 20 8.39 14.56 11.40
N LEU A 21 9.15 13.55 10.95
CA LEU A 21 10.42 13.16 11.57
C LEU A 21 11.63 13.83 10.90
N GLU A 22 11.40 14.73 9.93
CA GLU A 22 12.43 15.42 9.14
C GLU A 22 13.44 14.45 8.48
N LEU A 23 12.98 13.24 8.12
CA LEU A 23 13.82 12.21 7.55
C LEU A 23 13.94 12.34 6.03
N THR A 24 15.18 12.26 5.52
CA THR A 24 15.39 12.26 4.08
C THR A 24 15.15 10.87 3.48
N ILE A 25 14.77 10.82 2.20
CA ILE A 25 14.65 9.56 1.44
C ILE A 25 15.98 8.79 1.45
N THR A 26 17.12 9.49 1.50
CA THR A 26 18.44 8.86 1.52
C THR A 26 18.66 8.13 2.84
N ASP A 27 18.36 8.78 3.97
CA ASP A 27 18.57 8.21 5.29
C ASP A 27 17.66 7.00 5.53
N VAL A 28 16.38 7.14 5.18
CA VAL A 28 15.40 6.05 5.30
C VAL A 28 15.76 4.89 4.39
N ALA A 29 16.20 5.14 3.15
CA ALA A 29 16.64 4.05 2.27
C ALA A 29 17.86 3.31 2.83
N GLY A 30 18.80 4.04 3.44
CA GLY A 30 19.94 3.47 4.16
C GLY A 30 19.49 2.60 5.33
N GLY A 31 18.61 3.11 6.20
CA GLY A 31 18.08 2.38 7.35
C GLY A 31 17.26 1.13 6.96
N LEU A 32 16.54 1.19 5.84
CA LEU A 32 15.80 0.04 5.29
C LEU A 32 16.70 -0.94 4.52
N GLY A 33 17.97 -0.60 4.27
CA GLY A 33 18.89 -1.44 3.50
C GLY A 33 18.50 -1.62 2.03
N ILE A 34 17.98 -0.57 1.39
CA ILE A 34 17.52 -0.58 -0.01
C ILE A 34 18.12 0.57 -0.81
N ALA A 35 18.11 0.46 -2.14
CA ALA A 35 18.52 1.56 -2.99
C ALA A 35 17.54 2.75 -2.85
N ARG A 36 18.07 3.97 -2.70
CA ARG A 36 17.29 5.23 -2.64
C ARG A 36 16.25 5.34 -3.77
N LYS A 37 16.59 4.88 -4.98
CA LYS A 37 15.67 4.88 -6.13
C LYS A 37 14.42 4.04 -5.89
N ASN A 38 14.52 2.93 -5.16
CA ASN A 38 13.39 2.05 -4.86
C ASN A 38 12.44 2.74 -3.89
N LEU A 39 12.97 3.31 -2.80
CA LEU A 39 12.16 4.06 -1.84
C LEU A 39 11.50 5.28 -2.49
N SER A 40 12.25 6.01 -3.33
CA SER A 40 11.71 7.13 -4.09
C SER A 40 10.58 6.71 -5.03
N ALA A 41 10.67 5.56 -5.68
CA ALA A 41 9.60 5.04 -6.53
C ALA A 41 8.34 4.72 -5.70
N ILE A 42 8.49 4.15 -4.50
CA ILE A 42 7.37 3.87 -3.59
C ILE A 42 6.70 5.17 -3.15
N ILE A 43 7.47 6.13 -2.63
CA ILE A 43 6.97 7.44 -2.15
C ILE A 43 6.18 8.18 -3.23
N ASN A 44 6.64 8.09 -4.49
CA ASN A 44 5.99 8.74 -5.62
C ASN A 44 4.89 7.89 -6.29
N GLY A 45 4.43 6.79 -5.67
CA GLY A 45 3.35 5.95 -6.20
C GLY A 45 3.69 5.19 -7.50
N ARG A 46 4.98 5.10 -7.85
CA ARG A 46 5.50 4.44 -9.06
C ARG A 46 5.85 2.96 -8.83
N ALA A 47 6.03 2.55 -7.58
CA ALA A 47 6.23 1.17 -7.16
C ALA A 47 5.36 0.87 -5.94
N GLY A 48 4.85 -0.36 -5.84
CA GLY A 48 4.10 -0.80 -4.67
C GLY A 48 4.98 -1.30 -3.53
N VAL A 49 4.36 -1.55 -2.38
CA VAL A 49 4.97 -2.17 -1.20
C VAL A 49 4.80 -3.69 -1.28
N SER A 50 5.92 -4.41 -1.37
CA SER A 50 5.96 -5.87 -1.27
C SER A 50 5.91 -6.33 0.19
N SER A 51 5.68 -7.63 0.44
CA SER A 51 5.74 -8.21 1.79
C SER A 51 7.09 -8.01 2.47
N GLU A 52 8.20 -8.13 1.71
CA GLU A 52 9.53 -7.86 2.24
C GLU A 52 9.69 -6.39 2.64
N MET A 53 9.18 -5.46 1.81
CA MET A 53 9.21 -4.04 2.14
C MET A 53 8.34 -3.72 3.37
N ALA A 54 7.17 -4.35 3.48
CA ALA A 54 6.29 -4.20 4.63
C ALA A 54 6.97 -4.62 5.94
N LEU A 55 7.72 -5.73 5.93
CA LEU A 55 8.54 -6.16 7.07
C LEU A 55 9.60 -5.09 7.41
N ARG A 56 10.37 -4.61 6.42
CA ARG A 56 11.39 -3.57 6.64
C ARG A 56 10.80 -2.28 7.22
N LEU A 57 9.67 -1.83 6.69
CA LEU A 57 8.97 -0.63 7.19
C LEU A 57 8.42 -0.84 8.60
N SER A 58 7.90 -2.03 8.92
CA SER A 58 7.39 -2.33 10.25
C SER A 58 8.47 -2.26 11.33
N GLU A 59 9.65 -2.80 11.05
CA GLU A 59 10.80 -2.74 11.95
C GLU A 59 11.32 -1.29 12.08
N ALA A 60 11.41 -0.55 10.97
CA ALA A 60 11.96 0.80 10.96
C ALA A 60 11.08 1.84 11.67
N PHE A 61 9.76 1.68 11.62
CA PHE A 61 8.80 2.67 12.15
C PHE A 61 7.98 2.15 13.33
N ASN A 62 8.34 0.98 13.87
CA ASN A 62 7.62 0.33 14.97
C ASN A 62 6.12 0.18 14.69
N THR A 63 5.79 -0.34 13.50
CA THR A 63 4.42 -0.61 13.05
C THR A 63 4.23 -2.11 12.80
N THR A 64 3.14 -2.51 12.12
CA THR A 64 2.95 -3.89 11.67
C THR A 64 3.12 -4.03 10.15
N PRO A 65 3.57 -5.20 9.64
CA PRO A 65 3.58 -5.47 8.19
C PRO A 65 2.18 -5.39 7.56
N GLU A 66 1.16 -5.83 8.29
CA GLU A 66 -0.23 -5.83 7.82
C GLU A 66 -0.74 -4.42 7.55
N LEU A 67 -0.32 -3.41 8.32
CA LEU A 67 -0.65 -2.02 8.05
C LEU A 67 -0.27 -1.64 6.61
N TRP A 68 0.98 -1.88 6.23
CA TRP A 68 1.51 -1.53 4.94
C TRP A 68 0.89 -2.35 3.80
N LEU A 69 0.69 -3.65 4.02
CA LEU A 69 0.05 -4.52 3.04
C LEU A 69 -1.43 -4.18 2.83
N ASN A 70 -2.15 -3.79 3.88
CA ASN A 70 -3.55 -3.37 3.77
C ASN A 70 -3.66 -2.05 2.99
N LEU A 71 -2.77 -1.08 3.22
CA LEU A 71 -2.72 0.15 2.43
C LEU A 71 -2.49 -0.18 0.94
N GLN A 72 -1.54 -1.06 0.64
CA GLN A 72 -1.23 -1.46 -0.74
C GLN A 72 -2.42 -2.15 -1.39
N ALA A 73 -3.02 -3.13 -0.70
CA ALA A 73 -4.17 -3.88 -1.20
C ALA A 73 -5.38 -2.97 -1.48
N ASN A 74 -5.65 -2.02 -0.58
CA ASN A 74 -6.74 -1.05 -0.76
C ASN A 74 -6.50 -0.16 -1.99
N TYR A 75 -5.27 0.36 -2.15
CA TYR A 75 -4.89 1.15 -3.32
C TYR A 75 -5.02 0.35 -4.62
N ASP A 76 -4.49 -0.88 -4.65
CA ASP A 76 -4.52 -1.73 -5.83
C ASP A 76 -5.94 -2.14 -6.22
N LEU A 77 -6.79 -2.49 -5.24
CA LEU A 77 -8.20 -2.80 -5.48
C LEU A 77 -8.96 -1.59 -6.02
N TRP A 78 -8.72 -0.40 -5.46
CA TRP A 78 -9.33 0.83 -5.97
C TRP A 78 -8.91 1.10 -7.41
N LYS A 79 -7.61 0.97 -7.72
CA LYS A 79 -7.09 1.15 -9.08
C LYS A 79 -7.66 0.11 -10.05
N ALA A 80 -7.72 -1.16 -9.64
CA ALA A 80 -8.25 -2.25 -10.44
C ALA A 80 -9.75 -2.12 -10.73
N ARG A 81 -10.54 -1.63 -9.76
CA ARG A 81 -11.99 -1.39 -9.95
C ARG A 81 -12.31 -0.35 -11.02
N ARG A 82 -11.37 0.55 -11.33
CA ARG A 82 -11.53 1.56 -12.38
C ARG A 82 -11.29 0.98 -13.78
N ALA A 83 -10.63 -0.16 -13.88
CA ALA A 83 -10.48 -0.86 -15.14
C ALA A 83 -11.69 -1.78 -15.38
N PRO A 84 -12.35 -1.72 -16.57
CA PRO A 84 -13.44 -2.63 -16.87
C PRO A 84 -12.90 -4.07 -16.96
N ILE A 85 -13.47 -4.97 -16.16
CA ILE A 85 -13.20 -6.40 -16.29
C ILE A 85 -13.84 -6.87 -17.61
N LYS A 86 -13.01 -7.03 -18.65
CA LYS A 86 -13.48 -7.39 -20.00
C LYS A 86 -14.04 -8.82 -20.13
N ARG A 87 -13.87 -9.67 -19.11
CA ARG A 87 -14.26 -11.08 -19.13
C ARG A 87 -15.48 -11.33 -18.26
N LYS A 88 -16.45 -12.11 -18.76
CA LYS A 88 -17.57 -12.62 -17.96
C LYS A 88 -17.02 -13.57 -16.89
N ILE A 89 -17.17 -13.22 -15.62
CA ILE A 89 -16.75 -14.05 -14.49
C ILE A 89 -17.90 -14.99 -14.11
N LYS A 90 -17.65 -16.30 -14.07
CA LYS A 90 -18.59 -17.30 -13.52
C LYS A 90 -18.54 -17.25 -11.99
N ARG A 91 -19.69 -17.14 -11.33
CA ARG A 91 -19.79 -17.24 -9.87
C ARG A 91 -19.86 -18.72 -9.47
N PHE A 92 -18.95 -19.16 -8.59
CA PHE A 92 -18.85 -20.57 -8.19
C PHE A 92 -19.78 -20.96 -7.02
N PHE A 93 -20.34 -19.98 -6.29
CA PHE A 93 -21.20 -20.23 -5.13
C PHE A 93 -22.41 -19.29 -5.11
N LYS A 94 -23.59 -19.83 -4.74
CA LYS A 94 -24.78 -19.02 -4.43
C LYS A 94 -24.57 -18.29 -3.11
N ALA A 95 -25.03 -17.04 -3.01
CA ALA A 95 -25.06 -16.33 -1.74
C ALA A 95 -25.96 -17.11 -0.78
N LYS A 96 -25.44 -17.51 0.38
CA LYS A 96 -26.26 -18.05 1.46
C LYS A 96 -27.12 -16.89 1.97
N LYS A 97 -28.44 -17.00 1.87
CA LYS A 97 -29.37 -16.04 2.47
C LYS A 97 -29.10 -16.09 3.97
N LEU A 98 -28.66 -14.98 4.58
CA LEU A 98 -28.71 -14.85 6.03
C LEU A 98 -30.20 -14.75 6.37
N GLU A 99 -30.77 -15.81 6.90
CA GLU A 99 -32.04 -15.72 7.61
C GLU A 99 -31.69 -15.22 9.01
N ILE A 100 -32.13 -14.00 9.31
CA ILE A 100 -32.23 -13.45 10.67
C ILE A 100 -33.68 -13.64 11.08
#